data_AF-J8B1S9-F1
#
_entry.id   AF-J8B1S9-F1
#
_cell.length_a   1.000
_cell.length_b   1.000
_cell.length_c   1.000
_cell.angle_alpha   90.00
_cell.angle_beta   90.00
_cell.angle_gamma   90.00
#
_symmetry.space_group_name_H-M   'P 1'
#
loop_
_entity.id
_entity.type
_entity.pdbx_description
1 polymer ?
#
loop_
_entity_poly.entity_id
_entity_poly.type
_entity_poly.pdbx_seq_one_letter_code
_entity_poly.pdbx_strand_id
1 'polypeptide(L)'
;KKESEETGSAKEDEETESEKEEIVIESKKESKETEPAKEEVTNESKKESIDSGSKIETSVRSIIVKTPFSIISDVTSFIKFPNINVKKQEAFVFRNEKDARGRELDAKLLTTVQHYHGEVNCNLVSSNLHEKRVLLEFSNQKVKGNMEENWIGTSSWIPIHGIILEKEDEADVNNYITGKLPIEIGRYKGEISLQEKVVFKEKVIGIKEVSQEIILTKKEFLLPKIIKKGHNPSIIEKGSLFVEGYIFQCIEFISEQSTSHDKLYQLMQNIVLELTIQLLQEQEVRVRIT
;
A
#
# COMPACT_ATOMS: atom_id res chain seq x y z
N LYS A 1 -55.91 -21.95 -32.46
CA LYS A 1 -56.25 -21.45 -31.10
C LYS A 1 -54.93 -20.99 -30.50
N LYS A 2 -54.65 -19.67 -30.44
CA LYS A 2 -54.98 -18.77 -29.31
C LYS A 2 -54.42 -19.35 -28.00
N GLU A 3 -53.59 -18.69 -27.21
CA GLU A 3 -53.17 -17.29 -27.07
C GLU A 3 -52.11 -17.31 -25.93
N SER A 4 -51.11 -16.41 -26.00
CA SER A 4 -50.49 -15.63 -24.90
C SER A 4 -50.42 -16.19 -23.45
N GLU A 5 -49.39 -15.93 -22.64
CA GLU A 5 -48.96 -14.58 -22.29
C GLU A 5 -47.64 -14.61 -21.48
N GLU A 6 -46.85 -13.59 -21.74
CA GLU A 6 -45.64 -13.14 -21.08
C GLU A 6 -45.99 -12.41 -19.78
N THR A 7 -45.28 -12.65 -18.68
CA THR A 7 -45.09 -11.76 -17.52
C THR A 7 -44.06 -12.46 -16.62
N GLY A 8 -43.12 -11.82 -15.92
CA GLY A 8 -42.91 -10.44 -15.56
C GLY A 8 -42.01 -10.45 -14.32
N SER A 9 -41.00 -9.58 -14.31
CA SER A 9 -40.01 -9.35 -13.26
C SER A 9 -40.58 -9.06 -11.86
N ALA A 10 -39.94 -9.60 -10.81
CA ALA A 10 -39.76 -9.00 -9.47
C ALA A 10 -38.52 -9.70 -8.84
N LYS A 11 -37.38 -9.09 -8.49
CA LYS A 11 -37.08 -7.97 -7.58
C LYS A 11 -37.69 -8.11 -6.19
N GLU A 12 -36.92 -8.72 -5.30
CA GLU A 12 -36.74 -8.41 -3.86
C GLU A 12 -35.22 -8.66 -3.65
N ASP A 13 -34.31 -7.71 -3.42
CA ASP A 13 -34.32 -6.50 -2.58
C ASP A 13 -34.86 -6.79 -1.17
N GLU A 14 -34.02 -7.39 -0.33
CA GLU A 14 -34.10 -7.23 1.11
C GLU A 14 -32.78 -6.62 1.61
N GLU A 15 -32.86 -5.31 1.87
CA GLU A 15 -31.85 -4.48 2.50
C GLU A 15 -31.76 -4.80 4.01
N THR A 16 -30.50 -4.79 4.49
CA THR A 16 -30.05 -4.25 5.79
C THR A 16 -30.71 -4.71 7.09
N GLU A 17 -29.89 -5.32 7.95
CA GLU A 17 -29.76 -4.77 9.30
C GLU A 17 -28.28 -4.78 9.73
N SER A 18 -27.80 -3.58 10.05
CA SER A 18 -26.45 -3.29 10.51
C SER A 18 -26.42 -3.45 12.02
N GLU A 19 -25.83 -4.54 12.52
CA GLU A 19 -25.48 -4.64 13.93
C GLU A 19 -24.24 -3.77 14.21
N LYS A 20 -24.52 -2.60 14.80
CA LYS A 20 -23.58 -1.76 15.50
C LYS A 20 -23.17 -2.45 16.81
N GLU A 21 -21.94 -2.93 16.90
CA GLU A 21 -21.32 -3.14 18.21
C GLU A 21 -20.65 -1.83 18.66
N GLU A 22 -21.35 -1.10 19.52
CA GLU A 22 -20.78 -0.07 20.39
C GLU A 22 -19.84 -0.74 21.40
N ILE A 23 -18.53 -0.59 21.23
CA ILE A 23 -17.58 -0.85 22.31
C ILE A 23 -17.41 0.46 23.11
N VAL A 24 -18.17 0.54 24.20
CA VAL A 24 -17.98 1.49 25.30
C VAL A 24 -16.71 1.09 26.06
N ILE A 25 -15.68 1.94 26.06
CA ILE A 25 -14.57 1.83 27.01
C ILE A 25 -14.62 3.05 27.93
N GLU A 26 -15.13 2.79 29.14
CA GLU A 26 -15.12 3.68 30.30
C GLU A 26 -13.67 3.97 30.70
N SER A 27 -13.20 5.18 30.40
CA SER A 27 -11.88 5.68 30.86
C SER A 27 -12.07 6.47 32.15
N LYS A 28 -11.77 5.84 33.30
CA LYS A 28 -11.64 6.55 34.58
C LYS A 28 -10.28 7.25 34.65
N LYS A 29 -10.37 8.56 34.94
CA LYS A 29 -9.31 9.51 35.30
C LYS A 29 -8.36 8.96 36.36
N GLU A 30 -7.07 9.25 36.23
CA GLU A 30 -6.36 10.01 37.26
C GLU A 30 -5.18 10.80 36.68
N SER A 31 -5.04 11.99 37.24
CA SER A 31 -4.25 13.16 36.86
C SER A 31 -2.76 13.08 37.22
N LYS A 32 -1.91 13.75 36.43
CA LYS A 32 -0.91 14.68 36.98
C LYS A 32 -0.41 15.69 35.95
N GLU A 33 -0.74 16.96 36.20
CA GLU A 33 -0.15 18.14 35.60
C GLU A 33 1.36 18.18 35.82
N THR A 34 2.12 18.67 34.83
CA THR A 34 3.19 19.66 35.09
C THR A 34 3.53 20.40 33.80
N GLU A 35 3.15 21.68 33.72
CA GLU A 35 3.81 22.67 32.86
C GLU A 35 5.28 22.83 33.31
N PRO A 36 6.17 23.28 32.42
CA PRO A 36 7.21 24.19 32.86
C PRO A 36 7.17 25.50 32.07
N ALA A 37 6.79 26.53 32.82
CA ALA A 37 7.57 27.74 33.05
C ALA A 37 8.10 28.51 31.83
N LYS A 38 7.45 29.66 31.62
CA LYS A 38 8.07 30.87 31.07
C LYS A 38 9.30 31.23 31.91
N GLU A 39 10.49 31.25 31.30
CA GLU A 39 11.64 31.96 31.85
C GLU A 39 11.84 33.25 31.06
N GLU A 40 11.42 34.36 31.68
CA GLU A 40 11.92 35.69 31.37
C GLU A 40 13.36 35.77 31.89
N VAL A 41 14.33 35.94 30.99
CA VAL A 41 15.65 36.47 31.35
C VAL A 41 15.77 37.86 30.74
N THR A 42 15.59 38.84 31.61
CA THR A 42 16.00 40.22 31.40
C THR A 42 17.52 40.27 31.26
N ASN A 43 18.02 40.99 30.25
CA ASN A 43 19.35 41.56 30.34
C ASN A 43 19.38 42.94 29.67
N GLU A 44 20.08 43.83 30.36
CA GLU A 44 20.00 45.27 30.31
C GLU A 44 20.43 45.90 28.97
N SER A 45 19.92 47.11 28.81
CA SER A 45 20.13 48.03 27.71
C SER A 45 21.49 48.74 27.77
N LYS A 46 22.10 48.94 26.58
CA LYS A 46 22.64 50.21 26.02
C LYS A 46 23.94 50.00 25.24
N LYS A 47 23.88 50.28 23.93
CA LYS A 47 24.55 51.43 23.32
C LYS A 47 24.08 51.61 21.87
N GLU A 48 23.77 52.86 21.54
CA GLU A 48 23.46 53.34 20.20
C GLU A 48 24.64 53.13 19.24
N SER A 49 24.33 52.60 18.07
CA SER A 49 24.89 53.09 16.81
C SER A 49 23.80 52.92 15.76
N ILE A 50 23.27 54.05 15.30
CA ILE A 50 22.34 54.13 14.17
C ILE A 50 23.15 53.73 12.93
N ASP A 51 22.98 52.47 12.52
CA ASP A 51 23.27 52.04 11.16
C ASP A 51 21.93 51.73 10.51
N SER A 52 21.36 52.73 9.84
CA SER A 52 20.14 52.62 9.06
C SER A 52 20.42 51.89 7.74
N GLY A 53 20.87 50.64 7.84
CA GLY A 53 20.67 49.62 6.83
C GLY A 53 19.61 48.69 7.39
N SER A 54 18.41 48.65 6.81
CA SER A 54 17.40 47.65 7.16
C SER A 54 17.96 46.27 6.82
N LYS A 55 18.70 45.66 7.76
CA LYS A 55 19.17 44.29 7.65
C LYS A 55 17.92 43.43 7.72
N ILE A 56 17.48 42.97 6.55
CA ILE A 56 16.45 41.97 6.45
C ILE A 56 16.97 40.74 7.22
N GLU A 57 16.34 40.44 8.34
CA GLU A 57 16.74 39.30 9.16
C GLU A 57 16.19 38.03 8.53
N THR A 58 17.10 37.24 7.94
CA THR A 58 16.78 35.94 7.37
C THR A 58 17.03 34.84 8.39
N SER A 59 16.11 33.89 8.50
CA SER A 59 16.25 32.72 9.36
C SER A 59 16.09 31.43 8.55
N VAL A 60 16.71 30.35 8.99
CA VAL A 60 16.51 29.02 8.40
C VAL A 60 15.45 28.29 9.24
N ARG A 61 14.41 27.83 8.58
CA ARG A 61 13.31 27.05 9.18
C ARG A 61 13.12 25.74 8.43
N SER A 62 12.38 24.83 9.05
CA SER A 62 12.07 23.52 8.48
C SER A 62 10.58 23.24 8.51
N ILE A 63 10.08 22.54 7.50
CA ILE A 63 8.72 21.98 7.47
C ILE A 63 8.77 20.49 7.12
N ILE A 64 7.93 19.72 7.80
CA ILE A 64 7.76 18.28 7.54
C ILE A 64 6.55 18.08 6.64
N VAL A 65 6.72 17.30 5.59
CA VAL A 65 5.68 16.96 4.61
C VAL A 65 5.61 15.45 4.48
N LYS A 66 4.39 14.90 4.45
CA LYS A 66 4.13 13.47 4.24
C LYS A 66 3.23 13.32 3.02
N THR A 67 3.79 12.83 1.92
CA THR A 67 3.05 12.61 0.67
C THR A 67 2.66 11.13 0.58
N PRO A 68 1.39 10.76 0.78
CA PRO A 68 0.96 9.37 0.70
C PRO A 68 0.95 8.86 -0.75
N PHE A 69 1.18 7.56 -0.93
CA PHE A 69 1.06 6.89 -2.21
C PHE A 69 0.55 5.45 -2.03
N SER A 70 -0.04 4.92 -3.10
CA SER A 70 -0.60 3.58 -3.15
C SER A 70 -0.54 3.04 -4.57
N ILE A 71 0.00 1.83 -4.73
CA ILE A 71 0.08 1.11 -6.01
C ILE A 71 -0.61 -0.24 -5.81
N ILE A 72 -1.72 -0.45 -6.51
CA ILE A 72 -2.41 -1.74 -6.58
C ILE A 72 -2.64 -2.11 -8.05
N SER A 73 -2.06 -3.23 -8.48
CA SER A 73 -2.36 -3.77 -9.81
C SER A 73 -2.10 -5.27 -9.89
N ASP A 74 -2.71 -5.89 -10.90
CA ASP A 74 -2.52 -7.31 -11.18
C ASP A 74 -1.10 -7.57 -11.70
N VAL A 75 -0.42 -8.57 -11.12
CA VAL A 75 0.90 -9.06 -11.52
C VAL A 75 0.78 -10.43 -12.16
N THR A 76 1.59 -10.66 -13.19
CA THR A 76 1.64 -11.91 -13.96
C THR A 76 3.08 -12.38 -14.10
N SER A 77 3.30 -13.41 -14.93
CA SER A 77 4.64 -13.84 -15.38
C SER A 77 5.55 -14.30 -14.25
N PHE A 78 5.02 -14.97 -13.22
CA PHE A 78 5.80 -15.50 -12.10
C PHE A 78 6.98 -16.37 -12.55
N ILE A 79 8.13 -16.26 -11.86
CA ILE A 79 9.28 -17.17 -12.00
C ILE A 79 8.85 -18.60 -11.68
N LYS A 80 8.16 -18.74 -10.53
CA LYS A 80 7.58 -19.99 -10.06
C LYS A 80 6.19 -19.68 -9.52
N PHE A 81 5.22 -20.52 -9.82
CA PHE A 81 3.85 -20.27 -9.38
C PHE A 81 3.74 -20.25 -7.85
N PRO A 82 2.96 -19.31 -7.28
CA PRO A 82 2.70 -19.30 -5.85
C PRO A 82 1.93 -20.56 -5.43
N ASN A 83 2.33 -21.17 -4.32
CA ASN A 83 1.53 -22.19 -3.67
C ASN A 83 0.28 -21.55 -3.07
N ILE A 84 -0.88 -22.16 -3.29
CA ILE A 84 -2.19 -21.67 -2.86
C ILE A 84 -2.80 -22.62 -1.84
N ASN A 85 -3.48 -22.08 -0.83
CA ASN A 85 -4.23 -22.92 0.11
C ASN A 85 -5.42 -23.55 -0.62
N VAL A 86 -5.45 -24.88 -0.69
CA VAL A 86 -6.52 -25.62 -1.37
C VAL A 86 -7.34 -26.41 -0.36
N LYS A 87 -8.64 -26.14 -0.33
CA LYS A 87 -9.65 -26.96 0.35
C LYS A 87 -10.28 -27.91 -0.66
N LYS A 88 -10.13 -29.21 -0.43
CA LYS A 88 -10.86 -30.26 -1.14
C LYS A 88 -11.89 -30.84 -0.17
N GLN A 89 -13.13 -30.93 -0.61
CA GLN A 89 -14.19 -31.56 0.16
C GLN A 89 -14.82 -32.65 -0.69
N GLU A 90 -14.90 -33.83 -0.12
CA GLU A 90 -15.52 -35.01 -0.71
C GLU A 90 -16.68 -35.42 0.19
N ALA A 91 -17.80 -35.78 -0.42
CA ALA A 91 -18.99 -36.22 0.28
C ALA A 91 -19.37 -37.61 -0.22
N PHE A 92 -19.36 -38.59 0.66
CA PHE A 92 -19.84 -39.94 0.38
C PHE A 92 -21.25 -40.06 0.93
N VAL A 93 -22.21 -40.27 0.04
CA VAL A 93 -23.62 -40.45 0.40
C VAL A 93 -23.84 -41.93 0.74
N PHE A 94 -24.29 -42.22 1.95
CA PHE A 94 -24.65 -43.58 2.33
C PHE A 94 -26.14 -43.83 2.12
N ARG A 95 -26.49 -45.11 2.11
CA ARG A 95 -27.89 -45.53 2.16
C ARG A 95 -28.37 -45.44 3.60
N ASN A 96 -29.35 -44.57 3.85
CA ASN A 96 -29.96 -44.39 5.16
C ASN A 96 -30.54 -45.71 5.71
N GLU A 97 -30.22 -46.03 6.97
CA GLU A 97 -30.77 -47.17 7.68
C GLU A 97 -32.13 -46.87 8.35
N LYS A 98 -32.89 -47.93 8.62
CA LYS A 98 -34.16 -47.86 9.36
C LYS A 98 -34.27 -49.05 10.31
N ASP A 99 -34.36 -48.76 11.60
CA ASP A 99 -34.52 -49.76 12.65
C ASP A 99 -35.71 -49.43 13.58
N ALA A 100 -35.87 -50.20 14.65
CA ALA A 100 -36.95 -50.00 15.63
C ALA A 100 -36.78 -48.71 16.48
N ARG A 101 -35.60 -48.08 16.47
CA ARG A 101 -35.31 -46.82 17.22
C ARG A 101 -35.57 -45.58 16.39
N GLY A 102 -35.50 -45.67 15.05
CA GLY A 102 -35.78 -44.55 14.17
C GLY A 102 -35.42 -44.79 12.72
N ARG A 103 -35.58 -43.74 11.89
CA ARG A 103 -35.13 -43.72 10.49
C ARG A 103 -34.07 -42.64 10.33
N GLU A 104 -32.97 -42.97 9.65
CA GLU A 104 -32.01 -41.96 9.21
C GLU A 104 -32.61 -41.11 8.10
N LEU A 105 -32.46 -39.79 8.21
CA LEU A 105 -33.02 -38.82 7.25
C LEU A 105 -31.97 -38.39 6.21
N ASP A 106 -30.70 -38.25 6.58
CA ASP A 106 -29.57 -37.94 5.70
C ASP A 106 -28.28 -38.49 6.30
N ALA A 107 -27.63 -39.44 5.63
CA ALA A 107 -26.35 -40.01 6.04
C ALA A 107 -25.28 -39.71 4.99
N LYS A 108 -24.33 -38.82 5.34
CA LYS A 108 -23.19 -38.45 4.49
C LYS A 108 -21.90 -38.48 5.30
N LEU A 109 -20.85 -39.12 4.78
CA LEU A 109 -19.48 -38.92 5.27
C LEU A 109 -18.88 -37.75 4.50
N LEU A 110 -18.62 -36.67 5.23
CA LEU A 110 -17.92 -35.51 4.71
C LEU A 110 -16.43 -35.64 5.03
N THR A 111 -15.60 -35.78 4.01
CA THR A 111 -14.15 -35.72 4.13
C THR A 111 -13.69 -34.34 3.66
N THR A 112 -13.03 -33.59 4.53
CA THR A 112 -12.47 -32.28 4.19
C THR A 112 -10.96 -32.34 4.36
N VAL A 113 -10.21 -32.09 3.29
CA VAL A 113 -8.76 -31.98 3.29
C VAL A 113 -8.37 -30.54 2.98
N GLN A 114 -7.63 -29.91 3.88
CA GLN A 114 -7.12 -28.54 3.71
C GLN A 114 -5.60 -28.60 3.66
N HIS A 115 -5.01 -28.02 2.61
CA HIS A 115 -3.57 -27.84 2.49
C HIS A 115 -3.24 -26.38 2.78
N TYR A 116 -2.38 -26.15 3.76
CA TYR A 116 -1.92 -24.81 4.14
C TYR A 116 -0.47 -24.63 3.72
N HIS A 117 -0.23 -23.57 2.94
CA HIS A 117 1.07 -23.12 2.48
C HIS A 117 1.40 -21.78 3.14
N GLY A 118 2.69 -21.48 3.23
CA GLY A 118 3.16 -20.19 3.72
C GLY A 118 2.69 -19.04 2.83
N GLU A 119 2.47 -17.88 3.44
CA GLU A 119 2.10 -16.66 2.73
C GLU A 119 3.25 -16.14 1.85
N VAL A 120 2.90 -15.32 0.87
CA VAL A 120 3.88 -14.64 0.02
C VAL A 120 4.37 -13.40 0.76
N ASN A 121 5.66 -13.33 1.03
CA ASN A 121 6.30 -12.17 1.62
C ASN A 121 6.73 -11.19 0.51
N CYS A 122 6.29 -9.94 0.64
CA CYS A 122 6.69 -8.84 -0.24
C CYS A 122 7.84 -8.06 0.38
N ASN A 123 8.98 -7.97 -0.32
CA ASN A 123 10.15 -7.22 0.13
C ASN A 123 10.44 -6.05 -0.81
N LEU A 124 10.66 -4.85 -0.23
CA LEU A 124 11.19 -3.72 -0.97
C LEU A 124 12.69 -3.95 -1.20
N VAL A 125 13.08 -4.06 -2.46
CA VAL A 125 14.48 -4.22 -2.86
C VAL A 125 15.14 -2.87 -3.07
N SER A 126 14.44 -1.95 -3.72
CA SER A 126 14.94 -0.62 -4.00
C SER A 126 13.80 0.36 -4.24
N SER A 127 14.08 1.63 -4.02
CA SER A 127 13.20 2.75 -4.32
C SER A 127 13.99 3.88 -4.96
N ASN A 128 13.45 4.48 -6.01
CA ASN A 128 14.06 5.61 -6.71
C ASN A 128 13.06 6.76 -6.83
N LEU A 129 13.53 7.99 -6.61
CA LEU A 129 12.71 9.19 -6.57
C LEU A 129 13.26 10.19 -7.57
N HIS A 130 12.45 10.55 -8.56
CA HIS A 130 12.75 11.61 -9.51
C HIS A 130 11.82 12.77 -9.26
N GLU A 131 12.36 13.96 -9.02
CA GLU A 131 11.55 15.08 -8.60
C GLU A 131 11.92 16.38 -9.31
N LYS A 132 10.89 17.12 -9.72
CA LYS A 132 10.99 18.52 -10.15
C LYS A 132 10.29 19.42 -9.15
N ARG A 133 11.03 20.37 -8.57
CA ARG A 133 10.50 21.36 -7.62
C ARG A 133 10.46 22.76 -8.23
N VAL A 134 9.39 23.49 -7.95
CA VAL A 134 9.22 24.88 -8.36
C VAL A 134 8.67 25.70 -7.19
N LEU A 135 9.45 26.66 -6.70
CA LEU A 135 8.99 27.64 -5.73
C LEU A 135 8.24 28.76 -6.47
N LEU A 136 7.00 28.99 -6.07
CA LEU A 136 6.08 29.96 -6.68
C LEU A 136 5.67 31.01 -5.66
N GLU A 137 5.54 32.24 -6.14
CA GLU A 137 5.06 33.39 -5.41
C GLU A 137 3.79 33.91 -6.09
N PHE A 138 2.68 33.95 -5.36
CA PHE A 138 1.40 34.45 -5.84
C PHE A 138 1.03 35.74 -5.10
N SER A 139 0.51 36.73 -5.83
CA SER A 139 -0.19 37.86 -5.22
C SER A 139 -1.57 37.43 -4.72
N ASN A 140 -2.06 38.01 -3.62
CA ASN A 140 -3.35 37.68 -3.00
C ASN A 140 -4.60 37.98 -3.86
N GLN A 141 -4.44 38.29 -5.15
CA GLN A 141 -5.54 38.54 -6.06
C GLN A 141 -6.14 37.21 -6.51
N LYS A 142 -7.11 36.71 -5.72
CA LYS A 142 -8.03 35.57 -5.99
C LYS A 142 -7.69 34.79 -7.27
N VAL A 143 -6.72 33.89 -7.21
CA VAL A 143 -6.52 32.90 -8.27
C VAL A 143 -7.70 31.94 -8.20
N LYS A 144 -8.70 32.23 -9.03
CA LYS A 144 -9.80 31.32 -9.35
C LYS A 144 -9.26 30.40 -10.46
N GLY A 145 -8.89 29.18 -10.10
CA GLY A 145 -8.38 28.18 -11.04
C GLY A 145 -8.31 26.79 -10.40
N ASN A 146 -9.39 26.03 -10.61
CA ASN A 146 -9.47 24.56 -10.67
C ASN A 146 -8.43 23.76 -9.86
N MET A 147 -8.76 23.48 -8.60
CA MET A 147 -8.05 22.53 -7.74
C MET A 147 -8.59 21.10 -7.96
N GLU A 148 -8.76 20.71 -9.21
CA GLU A 148 -9.17 19.36 -9.59
C GLU A 148 -8.19 18.86 -10.65
N GLU A 149 -7.23 18.07 -10.15
CA GLU A 149 -6.66 16.87 -10.75
C GLU A 149 -5.29 16.66 -10.10
N ASN A 150 -5.32 16.15 -8.86
CA ASN A 150 -4.19 15.36 -8.38
C ASN A 150 -4.10 14.18 -9.34
N TRP A 151 -3.25 14.32 -10.36
CA TRP A 151 -3.14 13.34 -11.43
C TRP A 151 -2.71 12.01 -10.79
N ILE A 152 -3.66 11.11 -10.63
CA ILE A 152 -3.38 9.70 -10.38
C ILE A 152 -2.94 9.16 -11.73
N GLY A 153 -1.63 9.28 -12.00
CA GLY A 153 -1.03 8.50 -13.07
C GLY A 153 -1.37 7.03 -12.84
N THR A 154 -1.76 6.32 -13.88
CA THR A 154 -1.97 4.87 -13.82
C THR A 154 -0.67 4.20 -13.38
N SER A 155 -0.64 3.70 -12.14
CA SER A 155 0.47 2.90 -11.64
C SER A 155 0.30 1.44 -12.08
N SER A 156 1.37 0.80 -12.54
CA SER A 156 1.34 -0.61 -12.92
C SER A 156 2.62 -1.32 -12.48
N TRP A 157 2.52 -2.63 -12.25
CA TRP A 157 3.67 -3.48 -11.94
C TRP A 157 4.16 -4.19 -13.20
N ILE A 158 5.45 -4.01 -13.52
CA ILE A 158 6.12 -4.63 -14.66
C ILE A 158 7.08 -5.72 -14.12
N PRO A 159 6.98 -6.98 -14.58
CA PRO A 159 7.94 -8.01 -14.19
C PRO A 159 9.32 -7.68 -14.77
N ILE A 160 10.36 -7.76 -13.93
CA ILE A 160 11.75 -7.47 -14.33
C ILE A 160 12.65 -8.72 -14.33
N HIS A 161 12.05 -9.90 -14.35
CA HIS A 161 12.72 -11.19 -14.38
C HIS A 161 12.39 -11.93 -15.67
N GLY A 162 13.33 -12.76 -16.14
CA GLY A 162 13.05 -13.70 -17.23
C GLY A 162 12.17 -14.85 -16.73
N ILE A 163 11.23 -15.30 -17.55
CA ILE A 163 10.49 -16.54 -17.28
C ILE A 163 11.46 -17.69 -17.54
N ILE A 164 12.03 -18.26 -16.47
CA ILE A 164 12.83 -19.47 -16.57
C ILE A 164 11.89 -20.65 -16.30
N LEU A 165 11.39 -21.25 -17.38
CA LEU A 165 10.80 -22.59 -17.30
C LEU A 165 11.96 -23.59 -17.29
N GLU A 166 12.47 -23.90 -16.10
CA GLU A 166 13.34 -25.06 -15.96
C GLU A 166 12.52 -26.30 -16.32
N LYS A 167 12.79 -26.88 -17.49
CA LYS A 167 12.39 -28.25 -17.75
C LYS A 167 13.30 -29.11 -16.88
N GLU A 168 12.74 -29.77 -15.86
CA GLU A 168 13.44 -30.84 -15.19
C GLU A 168 13.76 -31.91 -16.24
N ASP A 169 15.03 -32.02 -16.62
CA ASP A 169 15.50 -33.20 -17.32
C ASP A 169 15.39 -34.37 -16.34
N GLU A 170 14.50 -35.32 -16.64
CA GLU A 170 14.40 -36.61 -15.96
C GLU A 170 15.69 -37.42 -16.23
N ALA A 171 16.76 -37.08 -15.52
CA ALA A 171 17.97 -37.87 -15.45
C ALA A 171 18.08 -38.52 -14.07
N ASP A 172 18.37 -39.81 -14.11
CA ASP A 172 18.22 -40.80 -13.06
C ASP A 172 19.14 -40.59 -11.83
N VAL A 173 18.72 -41.19 -10.71
CA VAL A 173 19.43 -41.49 -9.45
C VAL A 173 19.49 -40.39 -8.35
N ASN A 174 18.55 -40.47 -7.40
CA ASN A 174 18.61 -40.32 -5.93
C ASN A 174 19.55 -39.28 -5.23
N ASN A 175 20.19 -38.35 -5.93
CA ASN A 175 21.09 -37.36 -5.33
C ASN A 175 20.40 -36.02 -5.03
N TYR A 176 19.14 -36.06 -4.59
CA TYR A 176 18.38 -34.88 -4.25
C TYR A 176 17.96 -34.91 -2.79
N ILE A 177 18.21 -33.82 -2.07
CA ILE A 177 17.58 -33.56 -0.78
C ILE A 177 16.42 -32.63 -1.02
N THR A 178 15.28 -32.96 -0.43
CA THR A 178 14.14 -32.06 -0.41
C THR A 178 14.21 -31.14 0.80
N GLY A 179 14.10 -29.84 0.56
CA GLY A 179 14.08 -28.81 1.60
C GLY A 179 12.99 -27.79 1.34
N LYS A 180 12.49 -27.16 2.41
CA LYS A 180 11.66 -25.96 2.30
C LYS A 180 12.56 -24.74 2.35
N LEU A 181 12.54 -23.94 1.29
CA LEU A 181 13.36 -22.73 1.18
C LEU A 181 12.49 -21.55 0.72
N PRO A 182 12.82 -20.31 1.13
CA PRO A 182 12.20 -19.12 0.58
C PRO A 182 12.65 -18.95 -0.88
N ILE A 183 11.73 -19.18 -1.81
CA ILE A 183 11.97 -19.05 -3.25
C ILE A 183 11.41 -17.73 -3.73
N GLU A 184 12.17 -17.04 -4.57
CA GLU A 184 11.68 -15.89 -5.30
C GLU A 184 10.69 -16.34 -6.37
N ILE A 185 9.42 -16.01 -6.17
CA ILE A 185 8.34 -16.33 -7.10
C ILE A 185 8.14 -15.22 -8.14
N GLY A 186 8.67 -14.03 -7.91
CA GLY A 186 8.63 -12.93 -8.87
C GLY A 186 9.30 -11.66 -8.36
N ARG A 187 9.65 -10.80 -9.31
CA ARG A 187 10.20 -9.46 -9.06
C ARG A 187 9.57 -8.44 -9.99
N TYR A 188 9.08 -7.35 -9.40
CA TYR A 188 8.26 -6.37 -10.09
C TYR A 188 8.77 -4.96 -9.84
N LYS A 189 8.77 -4.16 -10.89
CA LYS A 189 9.04 -2.73 -10.84
C LYS A 189 7.73 -1.99 -11.05
N GLY A 190 7.40 -1.06 -10.16
CA GLY A 190 6.21 -0.22 -10.26
C GLY A 190 6.59 1.25 -10.25
N GLU A 191 5.79 2.05 -10.94
CA GLU A 191 5.98 3.49 -11.03
C GLU A 191 4.67 4.20 -10.70
N ILE A 192 4.75 5.29 -9.92
CA ILE A 192 3.63 6.19 -9.67
C ILE A 192 4.10 7.65 -9.75
N SER A 193 3.30 8.47 -10.43
CA SER A 193 3.51 9.92 -10.47
C SER A 193 2.63 10.58 -9.40
N LEU A 194 3.22 11.52 -8.65
CA LEU A 194 2.58 12.24 -7.55
C LEU A 194 2.83 13.73 -7.74
N GLN A 195 1.86 14.54 -7.31
CA GLN A 195 2.01 15.98 -7.21
C GLN A 195 1.76 16.41 -5.77
N GLU A 196 2.73 17.11 -5.17
CA GLU A 196 2.65 17.62 -3.81
C GLU A 196 2.75 19.15 -3.82
N LYS A 197 2.00 19.78 -2.93
CA LYS A 197 1.94 21.25 -2.81
C LYS A 197 2.13 21.67 -1.36
N VAL A 198 3.26 22.32 -1.09
CA VAL A 198 3.59 22.82 0.24
C VAL A 198 3.35 24.32 0.28
N VAL A 199 2.42 24.77 1.13
CA VAL A 199 2.13 26.20 1.33
C VAL A 199 2.90 26.70 2.54
N PHE A 200 3.66 27.78 2.36
CA PHE A 200 4.41 28.41 3.44
C PHE A 200 3.61 29.55 4.08
N LYS A 201 3.69 29.66 5.41
CA LYS A 201 3.07 30.76 6.18
C LYS A 201 3.87 32.06 6.12
N GLU A 202 5.16 31.94 5.82
CA GLU A 202 6.11 33.04 5.84
C GLU A 202 6.60 33.34 4.42
N LYS A 203 7.23 34.49 4.25
CA LYS A 203 7.94 34.80 3.02
C LYS A 203 9.16 33.91 2.90
N VAL A 204 9.17 33.09 1.85
CA VAL A 204 10.28 32.18 1.53
C VAL A 204 11.14 32.80 0.45
N ILE A 205 12.43 32.93 0.74
CA ILE A 205 13.43 33.45 -0.19
C ILE A 205 13.97 32.31 -1.06
N GLY A 206 14.12 31.12 -0.48
CA GLY A 206 14.61 29.95 -1.19
C GLY A 206 14.55 28.69 -0.35
N ILE A 207 14.65 27.55 -1.04
CA ILE A 207 14.82 26.24 -0.41
C ILE A 207 16.32 26.00 -0.24
N LYS A 208 16.73 25.66 0.98
CA LYS A 208 18.12 25.39 1.32
C LYS A 208 18.47 23.93 1.06
N GLU A 209 17.68 23.03 1.64
CA GLU A 209 17.91 21.59 1.58
C GLU A 209 16.58 20.84 1.69
N VAL A 210 16.51 19.64 1.13
CA VAL A 210 15.39 18.74 1.37
C VAL A 210 15.95 17.34 1.57
N SER A 211 15.64 16.75 2.72
CA SER A 211 15.88 15.33 2.99
C SER A 211 14.59 14.56 2.80
N GLN A 212 14.69 13.35 2.24
CA GLN A 212 13.54 12.53 1.87
C GLN A 212 13.79 11.06 2.18
N GLU A 213 12.76 10.38 2.63
CA GLU A 213 12.75 8.94 2.89
C GLU A 213 11.42 8.33 2.45
N ILE A 214 11.45 7.11 1.94
CA ILE A 214 10.25 6.38 1.51
C ILE A 214 9.93 5.33 2.56
N ILE A 215 8.74 5.44 3.15
CA ILE A 215 8.31 4.55 4.22
C ILE A 215 7.09 3.77 3.73
N LEU A 216 7.24 2.44 3.65
CA LEU A 216 6.13 1.56 3.33
C LEU A 216 5.32 1.25 4.59
N THR A 217 4.02 1.46 4.53
CA THR A 217 3.07 1.11 5.59
C THR A 217 2.47 -0.27 5.36
N LYS A 218 2.27 -0.65 4.10
CA LYS A 218 1.61 -1.90 3.74
C LYS A 218 2.24 -2.51 2.48
N LYS A 219 2.45 -3.83 2.51
CA LYS A 219 3.00 -4.61 1.41
C LYS A 219 2.37 -5.99 1.41
N GLU A 220 1.45 -6.23 0.48
CA GLU A 220 0.64 -7.45 0.45
C GLU A 220 0.56 -8.01 -0.96
N PHE A 221 0.64 -9.33 -1.05
CA PHE A 221 0.28 -10.06 -2.25
C PHE A 221 -1.08 -10.71 -2.03
N LEU A 222 -2.06 -10.26 -2.78
CA LEU A 222 -3.42 -10.79 -2.74
C LEU A 222 -3.51 -12.05 -3.58
N LEU A 223 -4.38 -12.96 -3.13
CA LEU A 223 -4.50 -14.30 -3.69
C LEU A 223 -4.67 -14.29 -5.21
N PRO A 224 -4.00 -15.22 -5.91
CA PRO A 224 -4.11 -15.30 -7.34
C PRO A 224 -5.52 -15.68 -7.80
N LYS A 225 -5.96 -15.05 -8.88
CA LYS A 225 -7.13 -15.48 -9.64
C LYS A 225 -6.80 -16.80 -10.33
N ILE A 226 -7.56 -17.82 -9.99
CA ILE A 226 -7.41 -19.19 -10.51
C ILE A 226 -8.53 -19.44 -11.52
N ILE A 227 -8.17 -19.84 -12.74
CA ILE A 227 -9.16 -20.34 -13.71
C ILE A 227 -9.19 -21.87 -13.62
N LYS A 228 -10.35 -22.41 -13.25
CA LYS A 228 -10.64 -23.85 -13.38
C LYS A 228 -11.13 -24.11 -14.81
N LYS A 229 -10.34 -24.82 -15.61
CA LYS A 229 -10.79 -25.31 -16.93
C LYS A 229 -11.35 -26.74 -16.80
N GLY A 230 -12.64 -26.91 -16.51
CA GLY A 230 -13.28 -28.23 -16.49
C GLY A 230 -12.56 -29.24 -15.57
N HIS A 231 -12.19 -30.41 -16.11
CA HIS A 231 -11.40 -31.44 -15.40
C HIS A 231 -9.88 -31.20 -15.37
N ASN A 232 -9.37 -30.09 -15.94
CA ASN A 232 -7.93 -29.79 -15.99
C ASN A 232 -7.41 -29.09 -14.72
N PRO A 233 -6.08 -29.11 -14.48
CA PRO A 233 -5.48 -28.40 -13.37
C PRO A 233 -5.78 -26.90 -13.38
N SER A 234 -5.99 -26.36 -12.18
CA SER A 234 -6.09 -24.94 -11.89
C SER A 234 -4.82 -24.20 -12.33
N ILE A 235 -4.93 -23.28 -13.28
CA ILE A 235 -3.81 -22.41 -13.69
C ILE A 235 -3.90 -21.11 -12.90
N ILE A 236 -2.79 -20.72 -12.26
CA ILE A 236 -2.63 -19.40 -11.66
C ILE A 236 -2.34 -18.41 -12.78
N GLU A 237 -3.29 -17.50 -13.04
CA GLU A 237 -3.18 -16.56 -14.16
C GLU A 237 -2.55 -15.24 -13.70
N LYS A 238 -3.08 -14.65 -12.62
CA LYS A 238 -2.68 -13.34 -12.11
C LYS A 238 -2.80 -13.31 -10.59
N GLY A 239 -1.89 -12.64 -9.91
CA GLY A 239 -2.08 -12.17 -8.52
C GLY A 239 -2.25 -10.66 -8.49
N SER A 240 -2.52 -10.06 -7.33
CA SER A 240 -2.54 -8.60 -7.20
C SER A 240 -1.50 -8.18 -6.17
N LEU A 241 -0.62 -7.25 -6.54
CA LEU A 241 0.39 -6.71 -5.64
C LEU A 241 -0.06 -5.33 -5.16
N PHE A 242 -0.19 -5.20 -3.85
CA PHE A 242 -0.58 -3.97 -3.18
C PHE A 242 0.57 -3.44 -2.31
N VAL A 243 0.99 -2.21 -2.60
CA VAL A 243 1.99 -1.49 -1.82
C VAL A 243 1.48 -0.11 -1.50
N GLU A 244 1.53 0.26 -0.22
CA GLU A 244 1.14 1.56 0.30
C GLU A 244 2.28 2.13 1.15
N GLY A 245 2.42 3.44 1.13
CA GLY A 245 3.40 4.15 1.94
C GLY A 245 3.26 5.65 1.84
N TYR A 246 4.28 6.35 2.32
CA TYR A 246 4.40 7.78 2.15
C TYR A 246 5.86 8.19 1.95
N ILE A 247 6.05 9.31 1.25
CA ILE A 247 7.33 9.99 1.14
C ILE A 247 7.39 10.97 2.31
N PHE A 248 8.29 10.71 3.25
CA PHE A 248 8.60 11.61 4.35
C PHE A 248 9.62 12.64 3.87
N GLN A 249 9.33 13.92 4.00
CA GLN A 249 10.24 14.99 3.61
C GLN A 249 10.45 15.98 4.74
N CYS A 250 11.69 16.39 4.96
CA CYS A 250 12.02 17.56 5.76
C CYS A 250 12.64 18.61 4.84
N ILE A 251 11.93 19.73 4.67
CA ILE A 251 12.30 20.82 3.77
C ILE A 251 12.86 21.95 4.62
N GLU A 252 14.15 22.24 4.49
CA GLU A 252 14.79 23.43 5.04
C GLU A 252 14.66 24.59 4.06
N PHE A 253 14.21 25.73 4.55
CA PHE A 253 14.01 26.93 3.74
C PHE A 253 14.48 28.19 4.47
N ILE A 254 14.85 29.19 3.69
CA ILE A 254 15.26 30.50 4.17
C ILE A 254 14.01 31.39 4.15
N SER A 255 13.60 31.87 5.33
CA SER A 255 12.51 32.81 5.46
C SER A 255 12.97 34.20 5.89
N GLU A 256 12.22 35.20 5.44
CA GLU A 256 12.36 36.58 5.88
C GLU A 256 11.47 36.82 7.09
N GLN A 257 12.06 37.27 8.21
CA GLN A 257 11.28 37.71 9.36
C GLN A 257 10.67 39.08 9.05
N SER A 258 9.45 39.10 8.53
CA SER A 258 8.63 40.30 8.53
C SER A 258 7.29 40.08 9.22
N THR A 259 6.73 41.16 9.75
CA THR A 259 5.47 41.17 10.50
C THR A 259 4.24 40.99 9.62
N SER A 260 4.34 41.13 8.30
CA SER A 260 3.22 40.91 7.37
C SER A 260 3.66 40.79 5.91
N HIS A 261 3.11 39.81 5.20
CA HIS A 261 3.26 39.66 3.76
C HIS A 261 1.92 39.33 3.11
N ASP A 262 1.59 40.03 2.02
CA ASP A 262 0.33 39.88 1.28
C ASP A 262 0.47 38.91 0.08
N LYS A 263 1.43 37.99 0.18
CA LYS A 263 1.80 37.05 -0.89
C LYS A 263 1.82 35.62 -0.37
N LEU A 264 1.38 34.69 -1.21
CA LEU A 264 1.38 33.27 -0.93
C LEU A 264 2.60 32.61 -1.58
N TYR A 265 3.41 31.92 -0.77
CA TYR A 265 4.55 31.15 -1.25
C TYR A 265 4.21 29.67 -1.24
N GLN A 266 4.49 28.98 -2.34
CA GLN A 266 4.16 27.57 -2.51
C GLN A 266 5.32 26.83 -3.18
N LEU A 267 5.67 25.65 -2.66
CA LEU A 267 6.54 24.72 -3.35
C LEU A 267 5.66 23.69 -4.06
N MET A 268 5.68 23.72 -5.39
CA MET A 268 5.08 22.68 -6.23
C MET A 268 6.12 21.60 -6.50
N GLN A 269 5.76 20.35 -6.25
CA GLN A 269 6.63 19.18 -6.40
C GLN A 269 5.94 18.18 -7.32
N ASN A 270 6.56 17.87 -8.46
CA ASN A 270 6.15 16.76 -9.32
C ASN A 270 7.15 15.63 -9.12
N ILE A 271 6.66 14.50 -8.64
CA ILE A 271 7.45 13.36 -8.17
C ILE A 271 7.10 12.15 -9.02
N VAL A 272 8.10 11.41 -9.48
CA VAL A 272 7.97 10.06 -10.02
C VAL A 272 8.67 9.11 -9.05
N LEU A 273 7.88 8.23 -8.45
CA LEU A 273 8.35 7.23 -7.51
C LEU A 273 8.39 5.86 -8.19
N GLU A 274 9.56 5.26 -8.21
CA GLU A 274 9.80 3.92 -8.70
C GLU A 274 10.11 2.98 -7.52
N LEU A 275 9.44 1.84 -7.47
CA LEU A 275 9.62 0.80 -6.45
C LEU A 275 9.95 -0.53 -7.11
N THR A 276 10.92 -1.27 -6.56
CA THR A 276 11.16 -2.67 -6.93
C THR A 276 10.80 -3.58 -5.77
N ILE A 277 9.83 -4.46 -5.99
CA ILE A 277 9.31 -5.41 -5.02
C ILE A 277 9.69 -6.84 -5.43
N GLN A 278 10.23 -7.58 -4.47
CA GLN A 278 10.49 -9.01 -4.59
C GLN A 278 9.40 -9.79 -3.85
N LEU A 279 8.86 -10.81 -4.50
CA LEU A 279 7.92 -11.76 -3.91
C LEU A 279 8.66 -13.04 -3.55
N LEU A 280 8.64 -13.40 -2.27
CA LEU A 280 9.23 -14.63 -1.75
C LEU A 280 8.13 -15.53 -1.17
N GLN A 281 8.24 -16.84 -1.38
CA GLN A 281 7.38 -17.81 -0.71
C GLN A 281 8.20 -19.03 -0.31
N GLU A 282 7.97 -19.55 0.89
CA GLU A 282 8.55 -20.82 1.29
C GLU A 282 7.94 -21.95 0.45
N GLN A 283 8.79 -22.62 -0.33
CA GLN A 283 8.37 -23.72 -1.19
C GLN A 283 9.31 -24.91 -1.04
N GLU A 284 8.74 -26.10 -1.23
CA GLU A 284 9.51 -27.33 -1.31
C GLU A 284 10.31 -27.35 -2.62
N VAL A 285 11.61 -27.58 -2.50
CA VAL A 285 12.55 -27.64 -3.61
C VAL A 285 13.47 -28.83 -3.45
N ARG A 286 13.85 -29.41 -4.58
CA ARG A 286 14.83 -30.49 -4.66
C ARG A 286 16.19 -29.88 -4.93
N VAL A 287 17.12 -30.06 -4.01
CA VAL A 287 18.50 -29.58 -4.15
C VAL A 287 19.39 -30.76 -4.51
N ARG A 288 20.10 -30.65 -5.63
CA ARG A 288 21.07 -31.65 -6.04
C ARG A 288 22.29 -31.60 -5.12
N ILE A 289 22.66 -32.74 -4.54
CA ILE A 289 23.93 -32.90 -3.83
C ILE A 289 25.01 -33.14 -4.90
N THR A 290 26.06 -32.32 -4.88
CA THR A 290 27.23 -32.44 -5.77
C THR A 290 28.46 -32.74 -4.94
#